data_AF-A0AAW2KI85-F1
#
_entry.id   AF-A0AAW2KI85-F1
#
_cell.length_a   1.000
_cell.length_b   1.000
_cell.length_c   1.000
_cell.angle_alpha   90.00
_cell.angle_beta   90.00
_cell.angle_gamma   90.00
#
_symmetry.space_group_name_H-M   'P 1'
#
loop_
_entity.id
_entity.type
_entity.pdbx_description
1 polymer ?
#
loop_
_entity_poly.entity_id
_entity_poly.type
_entity_poly.pdbx_seq_one_letter_code
_entity_poly.pdbx_strand_id
1 'polypeptide(L)' 'MPVISFKFNSTGDEVDETAQFISSVCWRGQSPALVAANSVGNIKLLEMA' A
#
# COMPACT_ATOMS: atom_id res chain seq x y z
N MET A 1 14.29 -8.97 9.66
CA MET A 1 14.66 -7.59 9.28
C MET A 1 13.37 -6.81 9.17
N PRO A 2 13.23 -5.62 9.78
CA PRO A 2 12.00 -4.86 9.66
C PRO A 2 11.75 -4.50 8.19
N VAL A 3 10.51 -4.60 7.73
CA VAL A 3 10.09 -4.07 6.43
C VAL A 3 10.19 -2.54 6.51
N ILE A 4 11.19 -1.97 5.86
CA ILE A 4 11.41 -0.51 5.82
C ILE A 4 10.78 0.16 4.60
N SER A 5 10.38 -0.63 3.59
CA SER A 5 9.73 -0.15 2.38
C SER A 5 8.87 -1.24 1.74
N PHE A 6 7.77 -0.84 1.11
CA PHE A 6 6.88 -1.74 0.38
C PHE A 6 6.35 -1.04 -0.88
N LYS A 7 6.54 -1.63 -2.06
CA LYS A 7 5.98 -1.12 -3.33
C LYS A 7 4.63 -1.79 -3.58
N PHE A 8 3.58 -0.98 -3.66
CA PHE A 8 2.24 -1.43 -4.05
C PHE A 8 2.19 -1.62 -5.56
N ASN A 9 2.02 -2.87 -6.03
CA ASN A 9 1.82 -3.17 -7.46
C ASN A 9 0.31 -3.25 -7.81
N SER A 10 -0.22 -2.37 -8.66
CA SER A 10 -1.64 -2.41 -9.05
C SER A 10 -1.86 -3.52 -10.10
N THR A 11 -2.63 -4.56 -9.78
CA THR A 11 -2.98 -5.61 -10.76
C THR A 11 -4.24 -5.20 -11.52
N GLY A 12 -4.09 -4.55 -12.67
CA GLY A 12 -5.19 -4.19 -13.55
C GLY A 12 -4.92 -2.92 -14.33
N ASP A 13 -4.69 -3.10 -15.63
CA ASP A 13 -4.45 -2.14 -16.69
C ASP A 13 -3.35 -1.08 -16.48
N GLU A 14 -2.69 -0.76 -17.59
CA GLU A 14 -1.49 0.07 -17.75
C GLU A 14 -1.73 1.55 -17.36
N VAL A 15 -2.12 1.81 -16.12
CA VAL A 15 -2.09 3.16 -15.55
C VAL A 15 -0.65 3.43 -15.20
N ASP A 16 0.00 4.29 -16.00
CA ASP A 16 1.38 4.76 -15.82
C ASP A 16 1.78 4.77 -14.33
N GLU A 17 2.54 3.76 -13.93
CA GLU A 17 2.89 3.50 -12.52
C GLU A 17 3.55 4.72 -11.89
N THR A 18 4.13 5.60 -12.72
CA THR A 18 4.86 6.80 -12.29
C THR A 18 3.96 7.91 -11.77
N ALA A 19 2.65 7.89 -12.07
CA ALA A 19 1.69 8.90 -11.61
C ALA A 19 0.92 8.50 -10.34
N GLN A 20 0.99 7.24 -9.90
CA GLN A 20 0.27 6.76 -8.72
C GLN A 20 1.06 7.06 -7.44
N PHE A 21 0.39 7.59 -6.42
CA PHE A 21 0.99 7.81 -5.11
C PHE A 21 0.09 7.28 -4.00
N ILE A 22 0.67 6.96 -2.85
CA ILE A 22 -0.06 6.55 -1.65
C ILE A 22 -0.70 7.79 -1.03
N SER A 23 -2.03 7.80 -0.97
CA SER A 23 -2.81 8.93 -0.44
C SER A 23 -3.11 8.78 1.04
N SER A 24 -3.17 7.55 1.57
CA SER A 24 -3.43 7.31 2.99
C SER A 24 -2.88 5.97 3.47
N VAL A 25 -2.50 5.93 4.75
CA VAL A 25 -2.07 4.73 5.46
C VAL A 25 -2.75 4.70 6.82
N CYS A 26 -3.28 3.54 7.21
CA CYS A 26 -3.86 3.31 8.51
C CYS A 26 -3.23 2.08 9.15
N TRP A 27 -2.73 2.23 10.38
CA TRP A 27 -2.25 1.13 11.21
C TRP A 27 -2.92 1.18 12.58
N ARG A 28 -3.35 0.02 13.06
CA ARG A 28 -3.85 -0.16 14.42
C ARG A 28 -2.70 -0.76 15.23
N GLY A 29 -2.27 -0.11 16.32
CA GLY A 29 -1.02 -0.38 17.06
C GLY A 29 -0.80 -1.78 17.69
N GLN A 30 -1.60 -2.79 17.34
CA GLN A 30 -1.42 -4.20 17.68
C GLN A 30 -1.77 -5.14 16.51
N SER A 31 -2.09 -4.59 15.34
CA SER A 31 -2.37 -5.35 14.13
C SER A 31 -1.05 -5.75 13.49
N PRO A 32 -0.87 -7.03 13.09
CA PRO A 32 0.25 -7.44 12.27
C PRO A 32 0.11 -6.92 10.83
N ALA A 33 -0.93 -6.15 10.51
CA ALA A 33 -1.14 -5.58 9.20
C ALA A 33 -1.47 -4.08 9.24
N LEU A 34 -1.03 -3.37 8.20
CA LEU A 34 -1.46 -2.01 7.88
C LEU A 34 -2.27 -2.01 6.58
N VAL A 35 -3.12 -1.01 6.42
CA VAL A 35 -3.88 -0.77 5.20
C VAL A 35 -3.37 0.50 4.54
N ALA A 36 -3.20 0.48 3.22
CA ALA A 36 -2.86 1.65 2.43
C ALA A 36 -3.82 1.81 1.25
N ALA A 37 -4.08 3.06 0.88
CA ALA A 37 -4.82 3.42 -0.32
C ALA A 37 -3.98 4.35 -1.21
N ASN A 38 -4.12 4.19 -2.53
CA ASN A 38 -3.47 5.05 -3.52
C ASN A 38 -4.45 6.07 -4.14
N SER A 39 -3.89 6.99 -4.93
CA SER A 39 -4.62 8.09 -5.59
C SER A 39 -5.70 7.66 -6.58
N VAL A 40 -5.70 6.39 -7.03
CA VAL A 40 -6.70 5.84 -7.95
C VAL A 40 -7.73 4.94 -7.26
N GLY A 41 -7.68 4.85 -5.92
CA GLY A 41 -8.68 4.13 -5.12
C GLY A 41 -8.38 2.65 -4.86
N ASN A 42 -7.19 2.16 -5.21
CA ASN A 42 -6.78 0.81 -4.86
C ASN A 42 -6.43 0.74 -3.37
N ILE A 43 -6.97 -0.28 -2.70
CA ILE A 43 -6.73 -0.56 -1.28
C ILE A 43 -5.95 -1.86 -1.16
N LYS A 44 -4.88 -1.84 -0.35
CA LYS A 44 -4.05 -3.02 -0.07
C LYS A 44 -3.80 -3.19 1.41
N LEU A 45 -3.76 -4.46 1.82
CA LEU A 45 -3.35 -4.88 3.15
C LEU A 45 -1.90 -5.39 3.08
N LEU A 46 -1.06 -4.89 3.96
CA LEU A 46 0.34 -5.27 4.10
C LEU A 46 0.55 -5.89 5.48
N GLU A 47 1.00 -7.14 5.52
CA GLU A 47 1.44 -7.80 6.73
C GLU A 47 2.88 -7.37 7.10
N MET A 48 3.05 -6.94 8.34
CA MET A 48 4.31 -6.55 8.96
C MET A 48 4.82 -7.74 9.78
N ALA A 49 5.55 -8.65 9.12
CA ALA A 49 6.28 -9.75 9.75
C ALA A 49 7.72 -9.34 10.14
#